data_AF-A0A7C5KCY3-F1
#
_entry.id   AF-A0A7C5KCY3-F1
#
_cell.length_a   1.000
_cell.length_b   1.000
_cell.length_c   1.000
_cell.angle_alpha   90.00
_cell.angle_beta   90.00
_cell.angle_gamma   90.00
#
_symmetry.space_group_name_H-M   'P 1'
#
loop_
_entity.id
_entity.type
_entity.pdbx_description
1 polymer ?
#
loop_
_entity_poly.entity_id
_entity_poly.type
_entity_poly.pdbx_seq_one_letter_code
_entity_poly.pdbx_strand_id
1 'polypeptide(L)'
;MGSTRGVGLCMEGGGDDRYFASDSSQGVGHDMGLGMFLDLAGGDECCAGALSQGAGSWHGSGFFFDLAGDDGRMALPGPAGGVQGWGGEAEGWGSVGLFLDCGGKDRNSEGPADGGWKTRGLGGLAIDSGGTENKSSSPKPGAGLLPGEKAGTPSLLSLERDLHQALSSLPGSSSWKAAVEDLARMGKAGVEWLAARAFASPTPAMGSFLEDTALAVGEDAREALRKGLDRPFAQARALAARILGRLGDRSALKRLESLLSGDPSPLVRRAAAEALGRLGLDHVPDGLDALCKSKSIPDRIAAAACLEGTRCREGVDRLLPLLLDDPAWPVRQRAEGALAALGPEGAPRLREELKKRKKKGPGRIALARILGKIRDSAARPLLLDLLEDPDPVLRAEAVRALRSIGNKGDLEKLKALAPVEMNPLVRAALKGL
;
A
#
# COMPACT_ATOMS: atom_id res chain seq x y z
N MET A 1 -5.43 26.61 -2.77
CA MET A 1 -5.73 27.61 -3.82
C MET A 1 -4.53 28.52 -3.97
N GLY A 2 -4.09 28.70 -5.20
CA GLY A 2 -2.90 29.45 -5.57
C GLY A 2 -3.04 29.90 -7.01
N SER A 3 -2.35 30.97 -7.38
CA SER A 3 -2.38 31.51 -8.73
C SER A 3 -1.00 31.44 -9.36
N THR A 4 -0.94 30.94 -10.59
CA THR A 4 0.21 31.05 -11.50
C THR A 4 -0.21 31.94 -12.66
N ARG A 5 0.35 33.15 -12.78
CA ARG A 5 0.01 34.13 -13.84
C ARG A 5 -1.49 34.50 -13.93
N GLY A 6 -2.19 34.55 -12.79
CA GLY A 6 -3.62 34.93 -12.71
C GLY A 6 -4.02 35.51 -11.36
N VAL A 7 -5.31 35.46 -11.01
CA VAL A 7 -5.83 35.82 -9.68
C VAL A 7 -6.60 34.65 -9.07
N GLY A 8 -6.27 34.27 -7.84
CA GLY A 8 -6.99 33.26 -7.07
C GLY A 8 -7.44 33.81 -5.72
N LEU A 9 -8.74 33.76 -5.45
CA LEU A 9 -9.34 34.20 -4.19
C LEU A 9 -10.13 33.06 -3.55
N CYS A 10 -9.86 32.80 -2.27
CA CYS A 10 -10.67 31.94 -1.41
C CYS A 10 -11.17 32.76 -0.23
N MET A 11 -12.45 32.64 0.09
CA MET A 11 -13.06 33.24 1.28
C MET A 11 -13.87 32.18 1.99
N GLU A 12 -13.50 31.89 3.23
CA GLU A 12 -14.21 31.03 4.18
C GLU A 12 -14.99 31.96 5.13
N GLY A 13 -16.25 31.63 5.42
CA GLY A 13 -17.15 32.51 6.17
C GLY A 13 -17.50 32.08 7.59
N GLY A 14 -17.22 30.84 7.98
CA GLY A 14 -17.59 30.23 9.25
C GLY A 14 -17.44 28.71 9.21
N GLY A 15 -16.69 28.11 10.13
CA GLY A 15 -16.55 26.65 10.20
C GLY A 15 -15.56 26.20 11.27
N ASP A 16 -15.48 24.89 11.52
CA ASP A 16 -14.27 24.30 12.11
C ASP A 16 -13.68 23.42 11.00
N ASP A 17 -12.95 24.03 10.07
CA ASP A 17 -12.51 23.45 8.81
C ASP A 17 -11.04 23.01 8.82
N ARG A 18 -10.69 22.20 7.81
CA ARG A 18 -9.37 21.59 7.71
C ARG A 18 -8.79 21.66 6.32
N TYR A 19 -7.63 22.28 6.25
CA TYR A 19 -6.91 22.49 5.01
C TYR A 19 -5.58 21.76 5.07
N PHE A 20 -5.39 20.85 4.12
CA PHE A 20 -4.12 20.18 3.90
C PHE A 20 -3.63 20.41 2.48
N ALA A 21 -2.38 20.84 2.36
CA ALA A 21 -1.71 20.97 1.08
C ALA A 21 -0.24 20.58 1.20
N SER A 22 0.29 19.92 0.17
CA SER A 22 1.71 19.55 0.17
C SER A 22 2.60 20.77 0.01
N ASP A 23 2.32 21.65 -0.95
CA ASP A 23 3.06 22.90 -1.22
C ASP A 23 2.14 23.87 -1.98
N SER A 24 2.58 25.13 -2.14
CA SER A 24 2.00 26.14 -3.06
C SER A 24 0.48 26.31 -2.92
N SER A 25 0.03 26.68 -1.73
CA SER A 25 -1.40 26.72 -1.42
C SER A 25 -1.79 27.86 -0.48
N GLN A 26 -3.10 27.96 -0.20
CA GLN A 26 -3.67 28.92 0.77
C GLN A 26 -3.15 30.34 0.58
N GLY A 27 -3.61 31.00 -0.49
CA GLY A 27 -3.27 32.41 -0.73
C GLY A 27 -1.87 32.60 -1.33
N VAL A 28 -1.33 31.60 -2.04
CA VAL A 28 -0.04 31.74 -2.72
C VAL A 28 -0.15 32.55 -4.02
N GLY A 29 0.77 33.49 -4.22
CA GLY A 29 1.04 34.12 -5.50
C GLY A 29 2.31 33.57 -6.13
N HIS A 30 2.22 32.95 -7.31
CA HIS A 30 3.35 32.37 -8.06
C HIS A 30 3.41 32.96 -9.48
N ASP A 31 4.60 33.15 -10.04
CA ASP A 31 4.83 33.66 -11.41
C ASP A 31 3.96 34.89 -11.75
N MET A 32 4.16 36.01 -11.04
CA MET A 32 3.35 37.24 -11.15
C MET A 32 1.85 37.08 -10.79
N GLY A 33 1.45 35.94 -10.24
CA GLY A 33 0.08 35.69 -9.80
C GLY A 33 -0.26 36.37 -8.47
N LEU A 34 -1.53 36.73 -8.29
CA LEU A 34 -2.11 37.17 -7.02
C LEU A 34 -2.90 36.03 -6.38
N GLY A 35 -2.52 35.63 -5.16
CA GLY A 35 -3.27 34.67 -4.36
C GLY A 35 -3.75 35.31 -3.07
N MET A 36 -5.01 35.08 -2.70
CA MET A 36 -5.55 35.52 -1.41
C MET A 36 -6.42 34.43 -0.79
N PHE A 37 -6.21 34.18 0.50
CA PHE A 37 -7.04 33.36 1.35
C PHE A 37 -7.53 34.19 2.53
N LEU A 38 -8.84 34.25 2.71
CA LEU A 38 -9.49 34.99 3.78
C LEU A 38 -10.33 34.01 4.61
N ASP A 39 -9.95 33.86 5.86
CA ASP A 39 -10.70 33.17 6.89
C ASP A 39 -11.40 34.21 7.77
N LEU A 40 -12.72 34.08 7.90
CA LEU A 40 -13.55 35.09 8.58
C LEU A 40 -13.90 34.71 10.02
N ALA A 41 -14.03 33.42 10.32
CA ALA A 41 -14.45 32.92 11.62
C ALA A 41 -14.30 31.39 11.70
N GLY A 42 -13.66 30.85 12.72
CA GLY A 42 -13.65 29.40 12.87
C GLY A 42 -12.67 28.87 13.90
N GLY A 43 -12.58 27.55 14.00
CA GLY A 43 -11.50 26.89 14.74
C GLY A 43 -10.71 26.03 13.76
N ASP A 44 -10.01 26.68 12.84
CA ASP A 44 -9.52 26.07 11.62
C ASP A 44 -8.11 25.51 11.77
N GLU A 45 -7.85 24.37 11.11
CA GLU A 45 -6.53 23.77 11.07
C GLU A 45 -5.95 23.79 9.65
N CYS A 46 -4.88 24.56 9.50
CA CYS A 46 -4.15 24.76 8.26
C CYS A 46 -2.78 24.10 8.32
N CYS A 47 -2.55 23.08 7.50
CA CYS A 47 -1.25 22.43 7.34
C CYS A 47 -0.78 22.52 5.89
N ALA A 48 0.36 23.16 5.66
CA ALA A 48 0.91 23.32 4.32
C ALA A 48 2.45 23.29 4.28
N GLY A 49 3.03 22.75 3.21
CA GLY A 49 4.47 22.85 2.94
C GLY A 49 4.85 24.14 2.21
N ALA A 50 5.98 24.10 1.49
CA ALA A 50 6.66 25.26 0.95
C ALA A 50 5.73 26.18 0.13
N LEU A 51 5.99 27.49 0.16
CA LEU A 51 5.28 28.50 -0.63
C LEU A 51 3.77 28.52 -0.35
N SER A 52 3.36 28.45 0.91
CA SER A 52 1.94 28.43 1.30
C SER A 52 1.60 29.46 2.36
N GLN A 53 0.29 29.63 2.64
CA GLN A 53 -0.21 30.51 3.69
C GLN A 53 0.22 31.97 3.46
N GLY A 54 -0.17 32.53 2.32
CA GLY A 54 0.12 33.92 1.97
C GLY A 54 1.54 34.15 1.46
N ALA A 55 2.22 33.11 0.96
CA ALA A 55 3.55 33.26 0.38
C ALA A 55 3.49 33.82 -1.05
N GLY A 56 4.41 34.72 -1.38
CA GLY A 56 4.70 35.16 -2.74
C GLY A 56 6.02 34.58 -3.22
N SER A 57 6.06 34.10 -4.47
CA SER A 57 7.30 33.70 -5.14
C SER A 57 7.27 34.04 -6.62
N TRP A 58 8.45 34.17 -7.24
CA TRP A 58 8.58 34.46 -8.67
C TRP A 58 7.71 35.64 -9.11
N HIS A 59 7.89 36.79 -8.44
CA HIS A 59 7.12 38.04 -8.65
C HIS A 59 5.65 37.98 -8.25
N GLY A 60 5.20 36.87 -7.67
CA GLY A 60 3.83 36.73 -7.18
C GLY A 60 3.57 37.53 -5.90
N SER A 61 2.30 37.77 -5.65
CA SER A 61 1.80 38.39 -4.42
C SER A 61 0.86 37.43 -3.71
N GLY A 62 1.24 36.97 -2.52
CA GLY A 62 0.44 36.07 -1.69
C GLY A 62 -0.08 36.76 -0.44
N PHE A 63 -1.34 36.47 -0.11
CA PHE A 63 -2.03 37.03 1.05
C PHE A 63 -2.80 35.96 1.80
N PHE A 64 -2.61 35.89 3.12
CA PHE A 64 -3.41 35.10 4.02
C PHE A 64 -3.90 35.99 5.15
N PHE A 65 -5.21 36.00 5.35
CA PHE A 65 -5.89 36.76 6.38
C PHE A 65 -6.74 35.83 7.22
N ASP A 66 -6.52 35.88 8.52
CA ASP A 66 -7.41 35.32 9.53
C ASP A 66 -7.99 36.45 10.35
N LEU A 67 -9.31 36.50 10.43
CA LEU A 67 -10.02 37.55 11.14
C LEU A 67 -10.48 37.17 12.54
N ALA A 68 -10.77 35.89 12.79
CA ALA A 68 -11.33 35.43 14.06
C ALA A 68 -11.26 33.91 14.16
N GLY A 69 -10.82 33.40 15.30
CA GLY A 69 -10.85 31.97 15.56
C GLY A 69 -9.95 31.56 16.70
N ASP A 70 -9.83 30.26 16.98
CA ASP A 70 -8.68 29.75 17.76
C ASP A 70 -8.01 28.70 16.87
N ASP A 71 -7.11 29.15 15.99
CA ASP A 71 -6.66 28.37 14.85
C ASP A 71 -5.34 27.62 15.08
N GLY A 72 -5.14 26.61 14.25
CA GLY A 72 -3.94 25.78 14.22
C GLY A 72 -3.22 25.85 12.89
N ARG A 73 -1.98 26.34 12.87
CA ARG A 73 -1.24 26.62 11.62
C ARG A 73 0.15 25.99 11.62
N MET A 74 0.35 25.03 10.73
CA MET A 74 1.61 24.31 10.57
C MET A 74 2.24 24.47 9.20
N ALA A 75 3.52 24.79 9.24
CA ALA A 75 4.48 24.66 8.16
C ALA A 75 5.07 23.25 8.16
N LEU A 76 4.88 22.50 7.07
CA LEU A 76 5.60 21.24 6.87
C LEU A 76 7.06 21.54 6.48
N PRO A 77 8.05 20.80 7.03
CA PRO A 77 9.45 20.97 6.65
C PRO A 77 9.67 20.72 5.15
N GLY A 78 10.37 21.61 4.45
CA GLY A 78 10.64 21.49 3.03
C GLY A 78 11.90 22.22 2.58
N PRO A 79 12.50 21.86 1.43
CA PRO A 79 13.77 22.43 0.96
C PRO A 79 13.66 23.91 0.56
N ALA A 80 12.45 24.39 0.26
CA ALA A 80 12.16 25.79 -0.02
C ALA A 80 11.37 26.38 1.17
N GLY A 81 12.07 26.76 2.24
CA GLY A 81 11.44 27.53 3.32
C GLY A 81 10.74 28.76 2.73
N GLY A 82 9.45 28.94 3.03
CA GLY A 82 8.69 30.01 2.41
C GLY A 82 7.19 29.95 2.69
N VAL A 83 6.81 29.94 3.96
CA VAL A 83 5.42 29.82 4.40
C VAL A 83 5.04 30.97 5.32
N GLN A 84 3.73 31.20 5.50
CA GLN A 84 3.21 32.22 6.41
C GLN A 84 3.74 33.61 6.07
N GLY A 85 3.34 34.11 4.90
CA GLY A 85 3.65 35.48 4.49
C GLY A 85 5.08 35.65 3.96
N TRP A 86 5.72 34.58 3.47
CA TRP A 86 7.06 34.69 2.90
C TRP A 86 7.06 35.39 1.54
N GLY A 87 8.02 36.28 1.31
CA GLY A 87 8.27 36.91 0.02
C GLY A 87 9.77 36.88 -0.28
N GLY A 88 10.14 36.24 -1.39
CA GLY A 88 11.54 36.11 -1.82
C GLY A 88 11.89 36.98 -3.01
N GLU A 89 13.17 36.94 -3.39
CA GLU A 89 13.63 37.48 -4.65
C GLU A 89 13.90 36.32 -5.62
N ALA A 90 13.39 36.43 -6.84
CA ALA A 90 13.71 35.52 -7.93
C ALA A 90 14.04 36.37 -9.16
N GLU A 91 15.09 36.00 -9.89
CA GLU A 91 15.49 36.65 -11.15
C GLU A 91 15.67 38.20 -11.06
N GLY A 92 16.08 38.72 -9.90
CA GLY A 92 16.36 40.16 -9.71
C GLY A 92 15.16 41.03 -9.38
N TRP A 93 13.98 40.44 -9.11
CA TRP A 93 12.78 41.17 -8.69
C TRP A 93 12.11 40.48 -7.50
N GLY A 94 11.58 41.29 -6.57
CA GLY A 94 10.94 40.81 -5.35
C GLY A 94 9.54 40.22 -5.58
N SER A 95 9.09 39.44 -4.61
CA SER A 95 7.72 38.95 -4.45
C SER A 95 7.19 39.38 -3.08
N VAL A 96 5.87 39.50 -2.97
CA VAL A 96 5.21 39.97 -1.75
C VAL A 96 4.51 38.81 -1.08
N GLY A 97 4.80 38.58 0.20
CA GLY A 97 4.04 37.67 1.04
C GLY A 97 3.47 38.41 2.23
N LEU A 98 2.20 38.18 2.55
CA LEU A 98 1.59 38.72 3.75
C LEU A 98 0.77 37.65 4.45
N PHE A 99 1.06 37.46 5.72
CA PHE A 99 0.27 36.68 6.65
C PHE A 99 -0.20 37.60 7.77
N LEU A 100 -1.51 37.67 8.00
CA LEU A 100 -2.09 38.52 9.02
C LEU A 100 -3.13 37.73 9.81
N ASP A 101 -2.89 37.60 11.10
CA ASP A 101 -3.82 37.13 12.10
C ASP A 101 -4.35 38.33 12.91
N CYS A 102 -5.66 38.54 12.78
CA CYS A 102 -6.40 39.66 13.37
C CYS A 102 -7.14 39.31 14.67
N GLY A 103 -7.19 38.04 15.09
CA GLY A 103 -7.93 37.70 16.29
C GLY A 103 -8.03 36.22 16.59
N GLY A 104 -7.69 35.85 17.82
CA GLY A 104 -7.74 34.46 18.26
C GLY A 104 -6.64 34.14 19.25
N LYS A 105 -6.62 32.91 19.78
CA LYS A 105 -5.45 32.31 20.42
C LYS A 105 -4.88 31.21 19.55
N ASP A 106 -4.06 31.64 18.61
CA ASP A 106 -3.56 30.80 17.54
C ASP A 106 -2.32 29.99 17.91
N ARG A 107 -2.15 28.86 17.22
CA ARG A 107 -0.96 28.00 17.35
C ARG A 107 -0.20 27.97 16.04
N ASN A 108 0.89 28.74 15.98
CA ASN A 108 1.75 28.85 14.82
C ASN A 108 3.04 28.03 14.97
N SER A 109 3.39 27.20 13.98
CA SER A 109 4.63 26.42 14.03
C SER A 109 5.90 27.23 13.72
N GLU A 110 5.81 28.27 12.89
CA GLU A 110 6.95 29.13 12.53
C GLU A 110 6.66 30.65 12.58
N GLY A 111 5.40 31.02 12.81
CA GLY A 111 4.85 32.38 12.81
C GLY A 111 5.29 33.25 13.99
N PRO A 112 4.98 34.56 13.97
CA PRO A 112 5.11 35.38 15.16
C PRO A 112 4.27 34.81 16.32
N ALA A 113 4.72 35.02 17.55
CA ALA A 113 3.91 34.75 18.74
C ALA A 113 2.81 35.81 18.88
N ASP A 114 1.76 35.51 19.65
CA ASP A 114 0.60 36.37 19.90
C ASP A 114 0.99 37.84 20.12
N GLY A 115 0.42 38.74 19.31
CA GLY A 115 0.70 40.18 19.36
C GLY A 115 2.07 40.59 18.78
N GLY A 116 2.74 39.69 18.06
CA GLY A 116 4.05 39.88 17.45
C GLY A 116 4.02 40.01 15.93
N TRP A 117 5.17 40.37 15.34
CA TRP A 117 5.34 40.36 13.89
C TRP A 117 6.74 39.88 13.52
N LYS A 118 6.90 39.42 12.29
CA LYS A 118 8.16 38.87 11.78
C LYS A 118 8.27 39.10 10.27
N THR A 119 9.41 39.61 9.82
CA THR A 119 9.74 39.62 8.38
C THR A 119 10.03 38.19 7.90
N ARG A 120 9.59 37.86 6.69
CA ARG A 120 9.71 36.54 6.09
C ARG A 120 10.30 36.65 4.68
N GLY A 121 11.61 36.43 4.55
CA GLY A 121 12.31 36.71 3.30
C GLY A 121 12.52 38.21 3.07
N LEU A 122 12.81 38.61 1.83
CA LEU A 122 13.11 40.00 1.45
C LEU A 122 11.86 40.88 1.29
N GLY A 123 10.71 40.29 0.95
CA GLY A 123 9.47 41.00 0.67
C GLY A 123 8.25 40.47 1.43
N GLY A 124 8.47 39.66 2.46
CA GLY A 124 7.40 39.03 3.23
C GLY A 124 7.25 39.55 4.65
N LEU A 125 6.01 39.53 5.15
CA LEU A 125 5.66 39.95 6.49
C LEU A 125 4.60 39.00 7.08
N ALA A 126 4.81 38.59 8.32
CA ALA A 126 3.82 37.90 9.13
C ALA A 126 3.49 38.76 10.36
N ILE A 127 2.22 39.00 10.61
CA ILE A 127 1.73 39.77 11.76
C ILE A 127 0.68 38.93 12.47
N ASP A 128 0.79 38.89 13.79
CA ASP A 128 -0.24 38.46 14.71
C ASP A 128 -0.55 39.66 15.60
N SER A 129 -1.78 40.16 15.53
CA SER A 129 -2.18 41.36 16.25
C SER A 129 -2.59 41.11 17.70
N GLY A 130 -2.67 39.84 18.13
CA GLY A 130 -3.09 39.41 19.45
C GLY A 130 -4.60 39.57 19.66
N GLY A 131 -5.30 38.47 19.93
CA GLY A 131 -6.72 38.50 20.23
C GLY A 131 -7.04 39.35 21.47
N THR A 132 -7.90 40.36 21.32
CA THR A 132 -8.53 41.02 22.48
C THR A 132 -9.44 40.01 23.20
N GLU A 133 -9.41 39.95 24.53
CA GLU A 133 -10.29 39.10 25.33
C GLU A 133 -11.77 39.39 25.03
N ASN A 134 -12.33 38.74 24.02
CA ASN A 134 -13.78 38.67 23.88
C ASN A 134 -14.22 37.33 24.46
N LYS A 135 -14.95 37.38 25.58
CA LYS A 135 -15.52 36.21 26.27
C LYS A 135 -16.64 35.58 25.44
N SER A 136 -16.33 34.98 24.30
CA SER A 136 -17.07 33.93 23.62
C SER A 136 -16.23 33.55 22.39
N SER A 137 -15.56 32.42 22.30
CA SER A 137 -15.82 31.10 22.83
C SER A 137 -14.52 30.53 23.40
N SER A 138 -14.55 29.99 24.61
CA SER A 138 -13.57 28.97 25.00
C SER A 138 -13.51 27.91 23.89
N PRO A 139 -12.33 27.41 23.50
CA PRO A 139 -12.23 26.35 22.51
C PRO A 139 -13.18 25.24 22.93
N LYS A 140 -14.08 24.81 22.04
CA LYS A 140 -14.88 23.63 22.34
C LYS A 140 -13.89 22.51 22.69
N PRO A 141 -14.10 21.76 23.78
CA PRO A 141 -13.30 20.58 24.06
C PRO A 141 -13.36 19.67 22.81
N GLY A 142 -12.27 19.63 22.03
CA GLY A 142 -12.27 18.95 20.72
C GLY A 142 -11.82 19.78 19.51
N ALA A 143 -11.59 21.09 19.63
CA ALA A 143 -11.01 21.90 18.55
C ALA A 143 -9.60 21.37 18.20
N GLY A 144 -9.48 20.77 17.02
CA GLY A 144 -8.31 20.07 16.53
C GLY A 144 -8.34 18.53 16.60
N LEU A 145 -9.42 17.93 17.10
CA LEU A 145 -9.66 16.48 17.09
C LEU A 145 -10.45 16.06 15.84
N LEU A 146 -10.25 14.85 15.33
CA LEU A 146 -11.05 14.38 14.18
C LEU A 146 -12.55 14.38 14.52
N PRO A 147 -13.46 14.61 13.54
CA PRO A 147 -14.89 14.64 13.79
C PRO A 147 -15.34 13.39 14.57
N GLY A 148 -15.84 13.59 15.80
CA GLY A 148 -16.35 12.51 16.66
C GLY A 148 -15.42 12.02 17.79
N GLU A 149 -14.30 12.69 18.09
CA GLU A 149 -13.32 12.22 19.09
C GLU A 149 -13.37 12.89 20.47
N LYS A 150 -12.81 12.19 21.48
CA LYS A 150 -12.78 12.57 22.90
C LYS A 150 -11.43 13.21 23.28
N ALA A 151 -11.39 13.96 24.38
CA ALA A 151 -10.16 14.52 24.94
C ALA A 151 -9.06 13.46 25.14
N GLY A 152 -7.85 13.72 24.61
CA GLY A 152 -6.69 12.83 24.68
C GLY A 152 -6.27 12.19 23.35
N THR A 153 -7.00 12.43 22.24
CA THR A 153 -6.51 12.10 20.90
C THR A 153 -5.51 13.15 20.39
N PRO A 154 -4.54 12.77 19.55
CA PRO A 154 -3.57 13.70 18.97
C PRO A 154 -4.31 14.75 18.13
N SER A 155 -3.91 16.02 18.20
CA SER A 155 -4.45 17.05 17.30
C SER A 155 -4.05 16.76 15.85
N LEU A 156 -4.80 17.27 14.86
CA LEU A 156 -4.43 17.15 13.45
C LEU A 156 -3.02 17.65 13.17
N LEU A 157 -2.65 18.78 13.78
CA LEU A 157 -1.30 19.32 13.73
C LEU A 157 -0.25 18.31 14.19
N SER A 158 -0.49 17.63 15.32
CA SER A 158 0.44 16.60 15.81
C SER A 158 0.52 15.41 14.86
N LEU A 159 -0.61 14.98 14.29
CA LEU A 159 -0.65 13.89 13.31
C LEU A 159 0.11 14.24 12.03
N GLU A 160 -0.01 15.47 11.54
CA GLU A 160 0.71 15.91 10.34
C GLU A 160 2.22 15.95 10.56
N ARG A 161 2.65 16.50 11.70
CA ARG A 161 4.06 16.50 12.09
C ARG A 161 4.60 15.07 12.21
N ASP A 162 3.86 14.21 12.89
CA ASP A 162 4.30 12.84 13.17
C ASP A 162 4.30 12.00 11.89
N LEU A 163 3.31 12.19 11.01
CA LEU A 163 3.30 11.63 9.65
C LEU A 163 4.51 12.11 8.84
N HIS A 164 4.81 13.41 8.84
CA HIS A 164 5.96 13.95 8.12
C HIS A 164 7.28 13.38 8.64
N GLN A 165 7.45 13.33 9.97
CA GLN A 165 8.62 12.71 10.60
C GLN A 165 8.73 11.21 10.27
N ALA A 166 7.60 10.49 10.25
CA ALA A 166 7.56 9.09 9.88
C ALA A 166 7.97 8.88 8.41
N LEU A 167 7.41 9.65 7.48
CA LEU A 167 7.69 9.55 6.05
C LEU A 167 9.10 10.01 5.65
N SER A 168 9.71 10.89 6.44
CA SER A 168 11.11 11.31 6.30
C SER A 168 12.11 10.27 6.83
N SER A 169 11.62 9.23 7.51
CA SER A 169 12.42 8.17 8.12
C SER A 169 12.26 6.84 7.36
N LEU A 170 13.12 5.86 7.65
CA LEU A 170 12.98 4.53 7.07
C LEU A 170 11.71 3.82 7.61
N PRO A 171 10.97 3.08 6.78
CA PRO A 171 9.85 2.26 7.24
C PRO A 171 10.24 1.35 8.41
N GLY A 172 9.44 1.34 9.47
CA GLY A 172 9.70 0.57 10.68
C GLY A 172 10.62 1.24 11.72
N SER A 173 11.04 2.48 11.51
CA SER A 173 11.69 3.32 12.52
C SER A 173 10.81 3.53 13.77
N SER A 174 11.39 4.07 14.84
CA SER A 174 10.64 4.41 16.05
C SER A 174 9.57 5.48 15.79
N SER A 175 9.88 6.51 15.00
CA SER A 175 8.91 7.55 14.61
C SER A 175 7.79 6.97 13.74
N TRP A 176 8.11 6.05 12.83
CA TRP A 176 7.11 5.34 12.03
C TRP A 176 6.14 4.54 12.90
N LYS A 177 6.66 3.72 13.81
CA LYS A 177 5.84 2.88 14.69
C LYS A 177 4.97 3.72 15.63
N ALA A 178 5.53 4.77 16.22
CA ALA A 178 4.78 5.69 17.08
C ALA A 178 3.61 6.34 16.31
N ALA A 179 3.86 6.87 15.12
CA ALA A 179 2.81 7.49 14.30
C ALA A 179 1.75 6.47 13.84
N VAL A 180 2.13 5.23 13.55
CA VAL A 180 1.19 4.12 13.28
C VAL A 180 0.34 3.82 14.52
N GLU A 181 0.94 3.76 15.71
CA GLU A 181 0.23 3.50 16.98
C GLU A 181 -0.75 4.61 17.33
N ASP A 182 -0.38 5.86 17.10
CA ASP A 182 -1.26 7.01 17.35
C ASP A 182 -2.47 6.99 16.40
N LEU A 183 -2.26 6.77 15.10
CA LEU A 183 -3.37 6.61 14.15
C LEU A 183 -4.19 5.34 14.43
N ALA A 184 -3.56 4.27 14.92
CA ALA A 184 -4.27 3.05 15.27
C ALA A 184 -5.19 3.24 16.48
N ARG A 185 -4.77 4.06 17.45
CA ARG A 185 -5.60 4.44 18.61
C ARG A 185 -6.84 5.23 18.21
N MET A 186 -6.77 5.96 17.09
CA MET A 186 -7.90 6.68 16.49
C MET A 186 -8.84 5.77 15.69
N GLY A 187 -8.47 4.50 15.46
CA GLY A 187 -9.29 3.51 14.77
C GLY A 187 -9.71 3.97 13.37
N LYS A 188 -11.02 3.90 13.09
CA LYS A 188 -11.61 4.28 11.79
C LYS A 188 -11.17 5.68 11.33
N ALA A 189 -11.22 6.67 12.22
CA ALA A 189 -10.97 8.07 11.89
C ALA A 189 -9.53 8.29 11.43
N GLY A 190 -8.56 7.66 12.11
CA GLY A 190 -7.15 7.69 11.74
C GLY A 190 -6.89 7.09 10.35
N VAL A 191 -7.54 5.97 10.04
CA VAL A 191 -7.42 5.35 8.70
C VAL A 191 -8.08 6.21 7.63
N GLU A 192 -9.27 6.77 7.87
CA GLU A 192 -9.94 7.64 6.91
C GLU A 192 -9.09 8.88 6.58
N TRP A 193 -8.52 9.49 7.62
CA TRP A 193 -7.63 10.63 7.50
C TRP A 193 -6.37 10.30 6.67
N LEU A 194 -5.73 9.16 6.94
CA LEU A 194 -4.52 8.76 6.22
C LEU A 194 -4.83 8.29 4.79
N ALA A 195 -5.92 7.54 4.61
CA ALA A 195 -6.36 7.04 3.31
C ALA A 195 -6.69 8.19 2.34
N ALA A 196 -7.29 9.27 2.83
CA ALA A 196 -7.55 10.46 2.02
C ALA A 196 -6.25 11.03 1.40
N ARG A 197 -5.17 11.11 2.19
CA ARG A 197 -3.84 11.57 1.75
C ARG A 197 -3.18 10.57 0.82
N ALA A 198 -3.14 9.31 1.23
CA ALA A 198 -2.51 8.24 0.48
C ALA A 198 -3.12 8.00 -0.89
N PHE A 199 -4.44 8.19 -1.03
CA PHE A 199 -5.12 8.04 -2.31
C PHE A 199 -5.09 9.30 -3.18
N ALA A 200 -4.91 10.48 -2.59
CA ALA A 200 -4.71 11.73 -3.32
C ALA A 200 -3.31 11.82 -3.93
N SER A 201 -2.27 11.42 -3.18
CA SER A 201 -0.87 11.42 -3.64
C SER A 201 -0.16 10.11 -3.25
N PRO A 202 -0.37 9.03 -4.02
CA PRO A 202 0.17 7.72 -3.68
C PRO A 202 1.68 7.63 -3.95
N THR A 203 2.46 7.58 -2.87
CA THR A 203 3.89 7.23 -2.91
C THR A 203 4.15 5.85 -2.29
N PRO A 204 5.27 5.18 -2.60
CA PRO A 204 5.60 3.91 -1.95
C PRO A 204 5.66 3.99 -0.43
N ALA A 205 6.22 5.08 0.12
CA ALA A 205 6.30 5.30 1.56
C ALA A 205 4.90 5.50 2.17
N MET A 206 4.09 6.40 1.60
CA MET A 206 2.72 6.63 2.04
C MET A 206 1.86 5.36 1.95
N GLY A 207 2.07 4.55 0.91
CA GLY A 207 1.37 3.27 0.74
C GLY A 207 1.73 2.25 1.80
N SER A 208 3.03 2.08 2.12
CA SER A 208 3.46 1.21 3.22
C SER A 208 2.93 1.71 4.56
N PHE A 209 2.90 3.04 4.77
CA PHE A 209 2.39 3.65 6.00
C PHE A 209 0.89 3.36 6.17
N LEU A 210 0.08 3.58 5.13
CA LEU A 210 -1.34 3.23 5.15
C LEU A 210 -1.57 1.75 5.38
N GLU A 211 -0.75 0.88 4.80
CA GLU A 211 -0.85 -0.56 4.99
C GLU A 211 -0.59 -0.97 6.44
N ASP A 212 0.47 -0.46 7.06
CA ASP A 212 0.80 -0.75 8.46
C ASP A 212 -0.29 -0.21 9.41
N THR A 213 -0.75 1.02 9.21
CA THR A 213 -1.86 1.61 9.99
C THR A 213 -3.15 0.81 9.82
N ALA A 214 -3.52 0.44 8.58
CA ALA A 214 -4.72 -0.33 8.32
C ALA A 214 -4.67 -1.73 8.97
N LEU A 215 -3.50 -2.38 8.96
CA LEU A 215 -3.30 -3.67 9.63
C LEU A 215 -3.37 -3.57 11.15
N ALA A 216 -2.88 -2.47 11.73
CA ALA A 216 -2.99 -2.21 13.17
C ALA A 216 -4.44 -1.95 13.59
N VAL A 217 -5.24 -1.27 12.74
CA VAL A 217 -6.65 -0.96 13.00
C VAL A 217 -7.60 -2.13 12.72
N GLY A 218 -7.34 -2.92 11.67
CA GLY A 218 -8.14 -4.11 11.35
C GLY A 218 -9.46 -3.80 10.61
N GLU A 219 -10.57 -4.31 11.13
CA GLU A 219 -11.90 -4.27 10.49
C GLU A 219 -12.36 -2.85 10.13
N ASP A 220 -12.11 -1.89 11.02
CA ASP A 220 -12.53 -0.49 10.86
C ASP A 220 -11.84 0.22 9.68
N ALA A 221 -10.71 -0.31 9.20
CA ALA A 221 -10.01 0.21 8.03
C ALA A 221 -10.72 -0.10 6.70
N ARG A 222 -11.56 -1.14 6.67
CA ARG A 222 -12.07 -1.75 5.43
C ARG A 222 -12.95 -0.81 4.61
N GLU A 223 -13.78 0.00 5.26
CA GLU A 223 -14.66 0.94 4.54
C GLU A 223 -13.87 2.00 3.77
N ALA A 224 -12.89 2.63 4.42
CA ALA A 224 -12.03 3.63 3.82
C ALA A 224 -11.24 3.05 2.63
N LEU A 225 -10.71 1.84 2.79
CA LEU A 225 -9.94 1.16 1.75
C LEU A 225 -10.81 0.74 0.57
N ARG A 226 -12.07 0.31 0.79
CA ARG A 226 -13.00 0.02 -0.32
C ARG A 226 -13.24 1.24 -1.21
N LYS A 227 -13.35 2.44 -0.62
CA LYS A 227 -13.42 3.71 -1.39
C LYS A 227 -12.15 3.94 -2.23
N GLY A 228 -11.01 3.37 -1.85
CA GLY A 228 -9.75 3.40 -2.60
C GLY A 228 -9.77 2.64 -3.93
N LEU A 229 -10.62 1.60 -4.06
CA LEU A 229 -10.76 0.79 -5.28
C LEU A 229 -11.37 1.55 -6.46
N ASP A 230 -11.95 2.72 -6.19
CA ASP A 230 -12.63 3.60 -7.15
C ASP A 230 -11.83 4.87 -7.47
N ARG A 231 -10.61 5.01 -6.92
CA ARG A 231 -9.81 6.23 -7.08
C ARG A 231 -9.25 6.36 -8.50
N PRO A 232 -9.04 7.60 -8.99
CA PRO A 232 -8.59 7.85 -10.36
C PRO A 232 -7.19 7.27 -10.62
N PHE A 233 -6.30 7.32 -9.63
CA PHE A 233 -4.93 6.84 -9.76
C PHE A 233 -4.83 5.31 -9.63
N ALA A 234 -4.13 4.68 -10.58
CA ALA A 234 -3.91 3.24 -10.58
C ALA A 234 -3.15 2.77 -9.32
N GLN A 235 -2.22 3.57 -8.82
CA GLN A 235 -1.46 3.29 -7.61
C GLN A 235 -2.37 3.21 -6.37
N ALA A 236 -3.35 4.12 -6.27
CA ALA A 236 -4.33 4.13 -5.18
C ALA A 236 -5.23 2.87 -5.22
N ARG A 237 -5.75 2.52 -6.41
CA ARG A 237 -6.56 1.30 -6.58
C ARG A 237 -5.77 0.02 -6.26
N ALA A 238 -4.53 -0.07 -6.74
CA ALA A 238 -3.66 -1.20 -6.48
C ALA A 238 -3.29 -1.33 -4.99
N LEU A 239 -3.01 -0.21 -4.33
CA LEU A 239 -2.75 -0.16 -2.89
C LEU A 239 -3.96 -0.63 -2.09
N ALA A 240 -5.14 -0.07 -2.38
CA ALA A 240 -6.39 -0.47 -1.74
C ALA A 240 -6.67 -1.97 -1.90
N ALA A 241 -6.53 -2.50 -3.12
CA ALA A 241 -6.70 -3.92 -3.39
C ALA A 241 -5.75 -4.79 -2.56
N ARG A 242 -4.46 -4.43 -2.51
CA ARG A 242 -3.45 -5.14 -1.73
C ARG A 242 -3.79 -5.18 -0.25
N ILE A 243 -4.13 -4.03 0.35
CA ILE A 243 -4.43 -3.93 1.79
C ILE A 243 -5.70 -4.69 2.13
N LEU A 244 -6.78 -4.56 1.34
CA LEU A 244 -8.03 -5.30 1.55
C LEU A 244 -7.83 -6.81 1.49
N GLY A 245 -6.99 -7.28 0.56
CA GLY A 245 -6.61 -8.69 0.48
C GLY A 245 -5.86 -9.19 1.71
N ARG A 246 -5.00 -8.37 2.32
CA ARG A 246 -4.30 -8.71 3.58
C ARG A 246 -5.22 -8.65 4.80
N LEU A 247 -6.19 -7.73 4.81
CA LEU A 247 -7.17 -7.61 5.88
C LEU A 247 -8.25 -8.68 5.84
N GLY A 248 -8.35 -9.46 4.77
CA GLY A 248 -9.39 -10.49 4.65
C GLY A 248 -10.78 -9.94 4.31
N ASP A 249 -10.89 -8.73 3.74
CA ASP A 249 -12.20 -8.13 3.43
C ASP A 249 -12.88 -8.80 2.24
N ARG A 250 -13.67 -9.84 2.52
CA ARG A 250 -14.47 -10.55 1.51
C ARG A 250 -15.56 -9.67 0.87
N SER A 251 -15.93 -8.54 1.48
CA SER A 251 -16.89 -7.59 0.88
C SER A 251 -16.32 -6.93 -0.39
N ALA A 252 -15.00 -6.95 -0.57
CA ALA A 252 -14.34 -6.40 -1.74
C ALA A 252 -14.29 -7.34 -2.96
N LEU A 253 -14.67 -8.64 -2.81
CA LEU A 253 -14.50 -9.66 -3.85
C LEU A 253 -15.04 -9.24 -5.22
N LYS A 254 -16.32 -8.88 -5.30
CA LYS A 254 -16.97 -8.47 -6.56
C LYS A 254 -16.23 -7.32 -7.24
N ARG A 255 -15.74 -6.35 -6.46
CA ARG A 255 -15.02 -5.21 -7.02
C ARG A 255 -13.61 -5.61 -7.48
N LEU A 256 -12.92 -6.46 -6.73
CA LEU A 256 -11.62 -6.98 -7.10
C LEU A 256 -11.69 -7.82 -8.39
N GLU A 257 -12.75 -8.60 -8.60
CA GLU A 257 -13.00 -9.34 -9.85
C GLU A 257 -13.19 -8.39 -11.04
N SER A 258 -13.94 -7.30 -10.85
CA SER A 258 -14.10 -6.25 -11.87
C SER A 258 -12.77 -5.55 -12.18
N LEU A 259 -11.92 -5.29 -11.17
CA LEU A 259 -10.59 -4.70 -11.39
C LEU A 259 -9.65 -5.66 -12.11
N LEU A 260 -9.68 -6.96 -11.78
CA LEU A 260 -8.88 -7.98 -12.45
C LEU A 260 -9.21 -8.07 -13.95
N SER A 261 -10.49 -8.08 -14.29
CA SER A 261 -10.98 -8.25 -15.66
C SER A 261 -10.90 -6.98 -16.50
N GLY A 262 -11.11 -5.80 -15.91
CA GLY A 262 -11.36 -4.57 -16.65
C GLY A 262 -10.40 -3.40 -16.41
N ASP A 263 -9.53 -3.44 -15.39
CA ASP A 263 -8.69 -2.27 -15.11
C ASP A 263 -7.62 -2.07 -16.20
N PRO A 264 -7.44 -0.84 -16.73
CA PRO A 264 -6.44 -0.56 -17.76
C PRO A 264 -5.01 -0.81 -17.27
N SER A 265 -4.75 -0.63 -15.98
CA SER A 265 -3.41 -0.76 -15.41
C SER A 265 -3.05 -2.20 -15.07
N PRO A 266 -1.93 -2.74 -15.63
CA PRO A 266 -1.43 -4.06 -15.24
C PRO A 266 -1.11 -4.17 -13.74
N LEU A 267 -0.68 -3.06 -13.13
CA LEU A 267 -0.41 -2.98 -11.69
C LEU A 267 -1.66 -3.29 -10.87
N VAL A 268 -2.81 -2.73 -11.27
CA VAL A 268 -4.08 -2.92 -10.56
C VAL A 268 -4.59 -4.34 -10.77
N ARG A 269 -4.56 -4.86 -12.00
CA ARG A 269 -4.97 -6.25 -12.28
C ARG A 269 -4.15 -7.26 -11.47
N ARG A 270 -2.83 -7.04 -11.37
CA ARG A 270 -1.94 -7.87 -10.54
C ARG A 270 -2.31 -7.79 -9.06
N ALA A 271 -2.49 -6.59 -8.52
CA ALA A 271 -2.87 -6.41 -7.12
C ALA A 271 -4.23 -7.04 -6.81
N ALA A 272 -5.20 -6.93 -7.74
CA ALA A 272 -6.50 -7.58 -7.63
C ALA A 272 -6.38 -9.10 -7.61
N ALA A 273 -5.60 -9.71 -8.51
CA ALA A 273 -5.36 -11.16 -8.51
C ALA A 273 -4.72 -11.64 -7.19
N GLU A 274 -3.71 -10.93 -6.68
CA GLU A 274 -3.10 -11.26 -5.38
C GLU A 274 -4.09 -11.16 -4.23
N ALA A 275 -4.94 -10.13 -4.23
CA ALA A 275 -5.96 -9.94 -3.21
C ALA A 275 -7.01 -11.06 -3.27
N LEU A 276 -7.54 -11.38 -4.46
CA LEU A 276 -8.49 -12.47 -4.67
C LEU A 276 -7.93 -13.82 -4.21
N GLY A 277 -6.66 -14.11 -4.50
CA GLY A 277 -5.99 -15.31 -4.03
C GLY A 277 -5.93 -15.43 -2.50
N ARG A 278 -5.69 -14.31 -1.81
CA ARG A 278 -5.70 -14.29 -0.32
C ARG A 278 -7.10 -14.44 0.25
N LEU A 279 -8.09 -13.80 -0.37
CA LEU A 279 -9.47 -13.82 0.11
C LEU A 279 -10.13 -15.18 -0.11
N GLY A 280 -9.69 -15.92 -1.13
CA GLY A 280 -10.21 -17.22 -1.49
C GLY A 280 -11.50 -17.11 -2.30
N LEU A 281 -11.49 -17.75 -3.46
CA LEU A 281 -12.62 -17.90 -4.38
C LEU A 281 -12.97 -19.38 -4.48
N ASP A 282 -14.15 -19.70 -5.01
CA ASP A 282 -14.61 -21.04 -5.33
C ASP A 282 -14.57 -21.34 -6.85
N HIS A 283 -14.12 -20.38 -7.63
CA HIS A 283 -14.02 -20.44 -9.08
C HIS A 283 -12.79 -19.67 -9.58
N VAL A 284 -12.41 -19.87 -10.84
CA VAL A 284 -11.36 -19.08 -11.50
C VAL A 284 -11.97 -17.76 -11.98
N PRO A 285 -11.50 -16.60 -11.50
CA PRO A 285 -12.09 -15.32 -11.88
C PRO A 285 -11.75 -14.95 -13.33
N ASP A 286 -12.68 -14.25 -13.97
CA ASP A 286 -12.50 -13.75 -15.33
C ASP A 286 -11.29 -12.82 -15.45
N GLY A 287 -10.63 -12.85 -16.61
CA GLY A 287 -9.45 -12.03 -16.90
C GLY A 287 -8.13 -12.60 -16.35
N LEU A 288 -8.16 -13.61 -15.47
CA LEU A 288 -6.93 -14.21 -14.91
C LEU A 288 -6.03 -14.83 -15.99
N ASP A 289 -6.63 -15.35 -17.06
CA ASP A 289 -5.93 -15.92 -18.22
C ASP A 289 -4.94 -14.94 -18.88
N ALA A 290 -5.24 -13.63 -18.84
CA ALA A 290 -4.35 -12.60 -19.34
C ALA A 290 -3.08 -12.49 -18.50
N LEU A 291 -3.19 -12.66 -17.17
CA LEU A 291 -2.04 -12.64 -16.27
C LEU A 291 -1.20 -13.92 -16.44
N CYS A 292 -1.83 -15.09 -16.57
CA CYS A 292 -1.15 -16.36 -16.83
C CYS A 292 -0.26 -16.30 -18.10
N LYS A 293 -0.68 -15.54 -19.11
CA LYS A 293 0.01 -15.42 -20.42
C LYS A 293 0.86 -14.15 -20.52
N SER A 294 0.94 -13.34 -19.45
CA SER A 294 1.68 -12.07 -19.45
C SER A 294 3.19 -12.29 -19.62
N LYS A 295 3.86 -11.36 -20.31
CA LYS A 295 5.33 -11.34 -20.39
C LYS A 295 5.97 -11.05 -19.03
N SER A 296 5.25 -10.35 -18.15
CA SER A 296 5.69 -10.00 -16.79
C SER A 296 5.72 -11.23 -15.89
N ILE A 297 6.90 -11.54 -15.33
CA ILE A 297 7.06 -12.60 -14.32
C ILE A 297 6.18 -12.34 -13.08
N PRO A 298 6.14 -11.11 -12.51
CA PRO A 298 5.25 -10.80 -11.40
C PRO A 298 3.77 -11.11 -11.66
N ASP A 299 3.28 -10.87 -12.88
CA ASP A 299 1.86 -11.11 -13.22
C ASP A 299 1.56 -12.61 -13.20
N ARG A 300 2.45 -13.44 -13.74
CA ARG A 300 2.29 -14.91 -13.72
C ARG A 300 2.40 -15.48 -12.30
N ILE A 301 3.25 -14.90 -11.45
CA ILE A 301 3.32 -15.24 -10.02
C ILE A 301 2.01 -14.89 -9.31
N ALA A 302 1.47 -13.69 -9.56
CA ALA A 302 0.18 -13.27 -9.00
C ALA A 302 -0.97 -14.17 -9.49
N ALA A 303 -0.94 -14.59 -10.76
CA ALA A 303 -1.92 -15.52 -11.30
C ALA A 303 -1.86 -16.87 -10.58
N ALA A 304 -0.67 -17.45 -10.39
CA ALA A 304 -0.50 -18.68 -9.62
C ALA A 304 -0.96 -18.53 -8.17
N ALA A 305 -0.76 -17.37 -7.55
CA ALA A 305 -1.26 -17.08 -6.20
C ALA A 305 -2.79 -16.97 -6.15
N CYS A 306 -3.41 -16.36 -7.16
CA CYS A 306 -4.86 -16.32 -7.30
C CYS A 306 -5.43 -17.74 -7.43
N LEU A 307 -4.86 -18.56 -8.32
CA LEU A 307 -5.30 -19.94 -8.58
C LEU A 307 -5.21 -20.83 -7.34
N GLU A 308 -4.18 -20.68 -6.50
CA GLU A 308 -4.09 -21.35 -5.20
C GLU A 308 -5.31 -21.03 -4.31
N GLY A 309 -5.71 -19.75 -4.28
CA GLY A 309 -6.85 -19.29 -3.50
C GLY A 309 -8.21 -19.77 -4.00
N THR A 310 -8.33 -20.17 -5.28
CA THR A 310 -9.61 -20.64 -5.86
C THR A 310 -10.06 -22.01 -5.36
N ARG A 311 -9.13 -22.83 -4.87
CA ARG A 311 -9.40 -24.18 -4.34
C ARG A 311 -10.33 -25.04 -5.22
N CYS A 312 -10.24 -24.88 -6.53
CA CYS A 312 -11.11 -25.57 -7.49
C CYS A 312 -10.30 -26.39 -8.49
N ARG A 313 -10.94 -27.40 -9.09
CA ARG A 313 -10.30 -28.27 -10.08
C ARG A 313 -9.82 -27.49 -11.31
N GLU A 314 -10.58 -26.50 -11.75
CA GLU A 314 -10.19 -25.64 -12.86
C GLU A 314 -8.88 -24.88 -12.54
N GLY A 315 -8.70 -24.48 -11.27
CA GLY A 315 -7.47 -23.87 -10.79
C GLY A 315 -6.24 -24.76 -10.99
N VAL A 316 -6.37 -26.06 -10.76
CA VAL A 316 -5.31 -27.05 -11.01
C VAL A 316 -4.94 -27.09 -12.50
N ASP A 317 -5.94 -27.12 -13.38
CA ASP A 317 -5.71 -27.17 -14.82
C ASP A 317 -5.00 -25.91 -15.36
N ARG A 318 -5.24 -24.74 -14.75
CA ARG A 318 -4.53 -23.49 -15.09
C ARG A 318 -3.14 -23.37 -14.47
N LEU A 319 -2.90 -24.01 -13.33
CA LEU A 319 -1.58 -24.07 -12.70
C LEU A 319 -0.61 -25.01 -13.43
N LEU A 320 -1.11 -26.07 -14.08
CA LEU A 320 -0.27 -27.06 -14.76
C LEU A 320 0.66 -26.45 -15.83
N PRO A 321 0.20 -25.63 -16.79
CA PRO A 321 1.10 -24.97 -17.74
C PRO A 321 2.17 -24.10 -17.08
N LEU A 322 1.82 -23.38 -16.00
CA LEU A 322 2.76 -22.54 -15.25
C LEU A 322 3.83 -23.37 -14.54
N LEU A 323 3.48 -24.55 -14.02
CA LEU A 323 4.43 -25.49 -13.43
C LEU A 323 5.37 -26.10 -14.49
N LEU A 324 4.78 -26.54 -15.60
CA LEU A 324 5.41 -27.50 -16.50
C LEU A 324 6.23 -26.85 -17.62
N ASP A 325 5.78 -25.69 -18.10
CA ASP A 325 6.23 -25.11 -19.36
C ASP A 325 6.61 -23.62 -19.24
N ASP A 326 6.38 -22.97 -18.09
CA ASP A 326 6.83 -21.57 -17.90
C ASP A 326 8.36 -21.46 -17.98
N PRO A 327 8.90 -20.48 -18.74
CA PRO A 327 10.35 -20.30 -18.85
C PRO A 327 11.01 -19.85 -17.54
N ALA A 328 10.30 -19.08 -16.71
CA ALA A 328 10.86 -18.49 -15.50
C ALA A 328 10.78 -19.46 -14.32
N TRP A 329 11.94 -19.79 -13.74
CA TRP A 329 12.02 -20.63 -12.55
C TRP A 329 11.15 -20.14 -11.37
N PRO A 330 11.10 -18.83 -11.05
CA PRO A 330 10.24 -18.33 -9.96
C PRO A 330 8.75 -18.63 -10.17
N VAL A 331 8.27 -18.60 -11.41
CA VAL A 331 6.86 -18.91 -11.73
C VAL A 331 6.59 -20.39 -11.51
N ARG A 332 7.48 -21.27 -12.00
CA ARG A 332 7.36 -22.72 -11.76
C ARG A 332 7.38 -23.06 -10.27
N GLN A 333 8.25 -22.41 -9.50
CA GLN A 333 8.33 -22.61 -8.05
C GLN A 333 7.03 -22.16 -7.36
N ARG A 334 6.48 -21.01 -7.75
CA ARG A 334 5.20 -20.52 -7.22
C ARG A 334 4.05 -21.46 -7.55
N ALA A 335 3.99 -21.96 -8.79
CA ALA A 335 2.98 -22.93 -9.24
C ALA A 335 3.13 -24.28 -8.53
N GLU A 336 4.36 -24.74 -8.26
CA GLU A 336 4.61 -25.94 -7.46
C GLU A 336 4.05 -25.79 -6.04
N GLY A 337 4.32 -24.65 -5.40
CA GLY A 337 3.78 -24.32 -4.08
C GLY A 337 2.26 -24.27 -4.07
N ALA A 338 1.65 -23.62 -5.08
CA ALA A 338 0.20 -23.54 -5.23
C ALA A 338 -0.44 -24.93 -5.35
N LEU A 339 0.08 -25.77 -6.25
CA LEU A 339 -0.44 -27.14 -6.46
C LEU A 339 -0.27 -28.03 -5.22
N ALA A 340 0.81 -27.85 -4.46
CA ALA A 340 0.99 -28.56 -3.20
C ALA A 340 0.03 -28.07 -2.10
N ALA A 341 -0.25 -26.76 -2.04
CA ALA A 341 -1.17 -26.15 -1.08
C ALA A 341 -2.64 -26.51 -1.34
N LEU A 342 -3.03 -26.72 -2.61
CA LEU A 342 -4.33 -27.27 -3.00
C LEU A 342 -4.55 -28.70 -2.47
N GLY A 343 -3.47 -29.40 -2.12
CA GLY A 343 -3.53 -30.67 -1.43
C GLY A 343 -4.06 -31.83 -2.30
N PRO A 344 -4.74 -32.83 -1.70
CA PRO A 344 -5.06 -34.09 -2.37
C PRO A 344 -6.10 -33.96 -3.49
N GLU A 345 -6.89 -32.89 -3.52
CA GLU A 345 -7.93 -32.66 -4.54
C GLU A 345 -7.33 -32.55 -5.96
N GLY A 346 -6.13 -31.97 -6.08
CA GLY A 346 -5.42 -31.89 -7.35
C GLY A 346 -4.69 -33.18 -7.76
N ALA A 347 -4.52 -34.13 -6.83
CA ALA A 347 -3.69 -35.32 -7.04
C ALA A 347 -4.09 -36.18 -8.25
N PRO A 348 -5.39 -36.44 -8.53
CA PRO A 348 -5.78 -37.22 -9.71
C PRO A 348 -5.28 -36.61 -11.02
N ARG A 349 -5.37 -35.29 -11.14
CA ARG A 349 -4.94 -34.57 -12.35
C ARG A 349 -3.42 -34.53 -12.49
N LEU A 350 -2.70 -34.40 -11.37
CA LEU A 350 -1.23 -34.48 -11.32
C LEU A 350 -0.73 -35.87 -11.72
N ARG A 351 -1.36 -36.94 -11.24
CA ARG A 351 -1.03 -38.34 -11.62
C ARG A 351 -1.24 -38.57 -13.12
N GLU A 352 -2.36 -38.10 -13.65
CA GLU A 352 -2.66 -38.19 -15.08
C GLU A 352 -1.59 -37.49 -15.92
N GLU A 353 -1.19 -36.29 -15.50
CA GLU A 353 -0.17 -35.50 -16.20
C GLU A 353 1.21 -36.17 -16.12
N LEU A 354 1.59 -36.72 -14.96
CA LEU A 354 2.84 -37.44 -14.78
C LEU A 354 2.91 -38.68 -15.68
N LYS A 355 1.79 -39.42 -15.81
CA LYS A 355 1.69 -40.61 -16.65
C LYS A 355 1.80 -40.27 -18.15
N LYS A 356 1.16 -39.18 -18.58
CA LYS A 356 1.13 -38.78 -20.00
C LYS A 356 2.45 -38.15 -20.46
N ARG A 357 3.13 -37.42 -19.58
CA ARG A 357 4.29 -36.61 -19.97
C ARG A 357 5.55 -37.46 -20.14
N LYS A 358 5.95 -37.65 -21.40
CA LYS A 358 7.20 -38.35 -21.78
C LYS A 358 8.43 -37.43 -21.90
N LYS A 359 8.21 -36.12 -21.99
CA LYS A 359 9.27 -35.11 -22.17
C LYS A 359 10.18 -35.07 -20.93
N LYS A 360 11.50 -35.20 -21.14
CA LYS A 360 12.52 -34.96 -20.10
C LYS A 360 12.53 -33.48 -19.70
N GLY A 361 12.71 -33.20 -18.41
CA GLY A 361 12.80 -31.82 -17.91
C GLY A 361 12.19 -31.62 -16.53
N PRO A 362 12.21 -30.37 -16.03
CA PRO A 362 11.86 -30.05 -14.64
C PRO A 362 10.40 -30.37 -14.28
N GLY A 363 9.49 -30.42 -15.27
CA GLY A 363 8.08 -30.70 -15.02
C GLY A 363 7.79 -32.07 -14.40
N ARG A 364 8.42 -33.16 -14.89
CA ARG A 364 8.22 -34.50 -14.31
C ARG A 364 8.73 -34.58 -12.86
N ILE A 365 9.88 -33.95 -12.61
CA ILE A 365 10.47 -33.85 -11.27
C ILE A 365 9.52 -33.09 -10.33
N ALA A 366 8.97 -31.96 -10.78
CA ALA A 366 8.06 -31.16 -9.97
C ALA A 366 6.76 -31.91 -9.65
N LEU A 367 6.17 -32.63 -10.63
CA LEU A 367 4.99 -33.47 -10.42
C LEU A 367 5.26 -34.57 -9.37
N ALA A 368 6.36 -35.31 -9.50
CA ALA A 368 6.73 -36.35 -8.52
C ALA A 368 6.92 -35.76 -7.12
N ARG A 369 7.57 -34.59 -7.01
CA ARG A 369 7.75 -33.87 -5.75
C ARG A 369 6.44 -33.46 -5.11
N ILE A 370 5.51 -32.89 -5.89
CA ILE A 370 4.19 -32.46 -5.38
C ILE A 370 3.43 -33.69 -4.86
N LEU A 371 3.37 -34.78 -5.63
CA LEU A 371 2.70 -36.02 -5.22
C LEU A 371 3.28 -36.60 -3.93
N GLY A 372 4.60 -36.51 -3.74
CA GLY A 372 5.27 -36.86 -2.48
C GLY A 372 4.92 -35.91 -1.32
N LYS A 373 4.92 -34.59 -1.54
CA LYS A 373 4.58 -33.58 -0.54
C LYS A 373 3.15 -33.73 -0.03
N ILE A 374 2.19 -33.98 -0.93
CA ILE A 374 0.79 -34.21 -0.57
C ILE A 374 0.52 -35.65 -0.08
N ARG A 375 1.56 -36.49 -0.03
CA ARG A 375 1.52 -37.90 0.41
C ARG A 375 0.47 -38.74 -0.33
N ASP A 376 0.37 -38.54 -1.64
CA ASP A 376 -0.61 -39.25 -2.47
C ASP A 376 -0.25 -40.74 -2.62
N SER A 377 -0.92 -41.59 -1.84
CA SER A 377 -0.71 -43.05 -1.88
C SER A 377 -1.08 -43.68 -3.23
N ALA A 378 -1.98 -43.06 -4.00
CA ALA A 378 -2.35 -43.55 -5.33
C ALA A 378 -1.27 -43.27 -6.39
N ALA A 379 -0.30 -42.38 -6.12
CA ALA A 379 0.84 -42.15 -7.00
C ALA A 379 1.93 -43.23 -6.88
N ARG A 380 1.89 -44.09 -5.85
CA ARG A 380 2.93 -45.08 -5.56
C ARG A 380 3.35 -45.93 -6.77
N PRO A 381 2.42 -46.53 -7.56
CA PRO A 381 2.83 -47.32 -8.73
C PRO A 381 3.62 -46.48 -9.75
N LEU A 382 3.13 -45.27 -10.05
CA LEU A 382 3.83 -44.36 -10.97
C LEU A 382 5.21 -43.97 -10.44
N LEU A 383 5.34 -43.69 -9.14
CA LEU A 383 6.61 -43.31 -8.53
C LEU A 383 7.60 -44.48 -8.46
N LEU A 384 7.12 -45.72 -8.27
CA LEU A 384 7.97 -46.92 -8.36
C LEU A 384 8.50 -47.10 -9.79
N ASP A 385 7.68 -46.90 -10.81
CA ASP A 385 8.13 -46.95 -12.21
C ASP A 385 9.23 -45.90 -12.50
N LEU A 386 9.18 -44.74 -11.84
CA LEU A 386 10.21 -43.70 -11.97
C LEU A 386 11.57 -44.08 -11.38
N LEU A 387 11.67 -45.13 -10.54
CA LEU A 387 12.95 -45.62 -10.04
C LEU A 387 13.82 -46.26 -11.12
N GLU A 388 13.25 -46.56 -12.29
CA GLU A 388 13.98 -47.09 -13.44
C GLU A 388 14.22 -46.02 -14.53
N ASP A 389 13.84 -44.76 -14.27
CA ASP A 389 13.98 -43.69 -15.26
C ASP A 389 15.47 -43.40 -15.57
N PRO A 390 15.83 -43.17 -16.85
CA PRO A 390 17.20 -42.82 -17.22
C PRO A 390 17.69 -41.51 -16.59
N ASP A 391 16.80 -40.59 -16.19
CA ASP A 391 17.17 -39.35 -15.52
C ASP A 391 17.41 -39.56 -14.00
N PRO A 392 18.67 -39.49 -13.52
CA PRO A 392 18.98 -39.71 -12.12
C PRO A 392 18.37 -38.66 -11.18
N VAL A 393 18.08 -37.44 -11.67
CA VAL A 393 17.42 -36.42 -10.85
C VAL A 393 15.97 -36.81 -10.57
N LEU A 394 15.29 -37.34 -11.59
CA LEU A 394 13.92 -37.84 -11.47
C LEU A 394 13.86 -39.09 -10.58
N ARG A 395 14.81 -40.03 -10.73
CA ARG A 395 14.94 -41.18 -9.82
C ARG A 395 15.10 -40.75 -8.37
N ALA A 396 16.03 -39.82 -8.11
CA ALA A 396 16.27 -39.31 -6.76
C ALA A 396 15.02 -38.63 -6.17
N GLU A 397 14.24 -37.92 -6.99
CA GLU A 397 12.98 -37.33 -6.55
C GLU A 397 11.91 -38.38 -6.27
N ALA A 398 11.81 -39.43 -7.09
CA ALA A 398 10.90 -40.55 -6.85
C ALA A 398 11.20 -41.26 -5.51
N VAL A 399 12.48 -41.49 -5.19
CA VAL A 399 12.91 -41.99 -3.87
C VAL A 399 12.41 -41.09 -2.75
N ARG A 400 12.61 -39.76 -2.85
CA ARG A 400 12.16 -38.80 -1.83
C ARG A 400 10.63 -38.82 -1.69
N ALA A 401 9.91 -38.84 -2.80
CA ALA A 401 8.45 -38.85 -2.82
C ALA A 401 7.89 -40.12 -2.17
N LEU A 402 8.40 -41.31 -2.53
CA LEU A 402 8.01 -42.58 -1.91
C LEU A 402 8.32 -42.60 -0.41
N ARG A 403 9.48 -42.05 0.00
CA ARG A 403 9.83 -41.89 1.42
C ARG A 403 8.84 -40.98 2.15
N SER A 404 8.45 -39.87 1.56
CA SER A 404 7.45 -38.95 2.12
C SER A 404 6.06 -39.57 2.25
N ILE A 405 5.67 -40.46 1.32
CA ILE A 405 4.42 -41.23 1.40
C ILE A 405 4.48 -42.26 2.53
N GLY A 406 5.65 -42.87 2.78
CA GLY A 406 5.90 -43.69 3.97
C GLY A 406 5.27 -45.09 3.93
N ASN A 407 5.00 -45.64 2.74
CA ASN A 407 4.50 -47.01 2.64
C ASN A 407 5.59 -48.03 2.98
N LYS A 408 5.34 -48.91 3.96
CA LYS A 408 6.31 -49.93 4.42
C LYS A 408 6.90 -50.77 3.28
N GLY A 409 6.07 -51.26 2.36
CA GLY A 409 6.54 -52.12 1.26
C GLY A 409 7.44 -51.38 0.27
N ASP A 410 7.17 -50.09 0.03
CA ASP A 410 8.02 -49.28 -0.85
C ASP A 410 9.35 -48.95 -0.16
N LEU A 411 9.33 -48.68 1.15
CA LEU A 411 10.56 -48.42 1.92
C LEU A 411 11.50 -49.63 1.90
N GLU A 412 10.99 -50.85 2.03
CA GLU A 412 11.81 -52.06 1.92
C GLU A 412 12.41 -52.23 0.50
N LYS A 413 11.65 -51.90 -0.55
CA LYS A 413 12.18 -51.87 -1.93
C LYS A 413 13.31 -50.83 -2.08
N LEU A 414 13.15 -49.65 -1.49
CA LEU A 414 14.17 -48.61 -1.53
C LEU A 414 15.45 -49.01 -0.76
N LYS A 415 15.31 -49.69 0.39
CA LYS A 415 16.47 -50.26 1.12
C LYS A 415 17.22 -51.29 0.28
N ALA A 416 16.49 -52.14 -0.45
CA ALA A 416 17.09 -53.11 -1.37
C ALA A 416 17.79 -52.46 -2.58
N LEU A 417 17.33 -51.27 -3.01
CA LEU A 417 17.96 -50.48 -4.08
C LEU A 417 19.26 -49.80 -3.65
N ALA A 418 19.39 -49.42 -2.38
CA ALA A 418 20.54 -48.69 -1.84
C ALA A 418 21.93 -49.31 -2.10
N PRO A 419 22.16 -50.64 -1.96
CA PRO A 419 23.47 -51.24 -2.23
C PRO A 419 23.83 -51.33 -3.72
N VAL A 420 22.84 -51.33 -4.63
CA VAL A 420 23.05 -51.55 -6.08
C VAL A 420 23.01 -50.28 -6.91
N GLU A 421 22.46 -49.17 -6.38
CA GLU A 421 22.43 -47.89 -7.08
C GLU A 421 23.80 -47.22 -7.08
N MET A 422 24.30 -46.90 -8.27
CA MET A 422 25.64 -46.35 -8.49
C MET A 422 25.63 -44.82 -8.59
N ASN A 423 24.48 -44.22 -8.91
CA ASN A 423 24.39 -42.77 -9.10
C ASN A 423 24.47 -42.02 -7.75
N PRO A 424 25.42 -41.09 -7.56
CA PRO A 424 25.60 -40.38 -6.29
C PRO A 424 24.36 -39.61 -5.82
N LEU A 425 23.58 -39.03 -6.74
CA LEU A 425 22.38 -38.25 -6.40
C LEU A 425 21.28 -39.14 -5.84
N VAL A 426 21.07 -40.30 -6.46
CA VAL A 426 20.05 -41.26 -6.01
C VAL A 426 20.48 -41.92 -4.70
N ARG A 427 21.78 -42.28 -4.57
CA ARG A 427 22.33 -42.76 -3.30
C ARG A 427 22.14 -41.75 -2.17
N ALA A 428 22.35 -40.45 -2.42
CA ALA A 428 22.10 -39.42 -1.42
C ALA A 428 20.63 -39.34 -1.01
N ALA A 429 19.69 -39.56 -1.93
CA ALA A 429 18.26 -39.63 -1.61
C ALA A 429 17.89 -40.89 -0.81
N LEU A 430 18.59 -42.01 -1.04
CA LEU A 430 18.41 -43.28 -0.33
C LEU A 430 19.04 -43.29 1.08
N LYS A 431 19.93 -42.33 1.40
CA LYS A 431 20.51 -42.21 2.75
C LYS A 431 19.42 -41.93 3.80
N GLY A 432 19.51 -42.64 4.93
CA GLY A 432 18.61 -42.48 6.08
C GLY A 432 17.28 -43.23 5.96
N LEU A 433 17.19 -44.22 5.06
CA LEU A 433 16.09 -45.18 4.98
C LEU A 433 16.25 -46.36 5.94
#